data_AF-A0AAE1TSY7-F1
#
_entry.id   AF-A0AAE1TSY7-F1
#
_cell.length_a   1.000
_cell.length_b   1.000
_cell.length_c   1.000
_cell.angle_alpha   90.00
_cell.angle_beta   90.00
_cell.angle_gamma   90.00
#
_symmetry.space_group_name_H-M   'P 1'
#
loop_
_entity.id
_entity.type
_entity.pdbx_description
1 polymer ?
#
loop_
_entity_poly.entity_id
_entity_poly.type
_entity_poly.pdbx_seq_one_letter_code
_entity_poly.pdbx_strand_id
1 'polypeptide(L)'
;MPETVDTTKGTLYLPPHTLHYGLYSVTVIYNVSRTNEDGVLVWETITEIPLVSFTWQCREEGEELPSEGEKVTSDPPTSREEYGTGQGHEGGGCWGQGPGMMSNASPNFSISVNLFRTPYITYKIEVATRSKDGRTSGTGVEVEVVEGDPPTLTSACSPPWICRQVEGAQLVNPQKLILESGCVVEAGEEAVGEDGCGKVPLNVAGVAGSLIQPLDVMDVAIGLNQRKLALLDDFWVKFGSQFRTFDVQVTATRPGETSEGLALQRIRINEAPVGGTCTAEVMQDIHKDEEEEEEEEGSFEVEVRVGREEPPTLIVTALTDTVILNCTDWEDPEGFEIPKYSFFATTERGEKVTLTFSSKVILPYANLTLWAGVSDQLGAETLYMTAVVIPLLPSQELFKEYQTRKTLLKAVSARDQTRVDMLLRSHSWASLCPRKLKILKVRQKRERK
;
A
#
# COMPACT_ATOMS: atom_id res chain seq x y z
N MET A 1 -6.96 -12.03 26.42
CA MET A 1 -6.99 -12.58 25.04
C MET A 1 -5.73 -12.05 24.34
N PRO A 2 -5.10 -12.75 23.40
CA PRO A 2 -3.78 -12.36 22.92
C PRO A 2 -3.92 -11.18 21.97
N GLU A 3 -3.66 -9.97 22.47
CA GLU A 3 -3.50 -8.77 21.66
C GLU A 3 -2.25 -8.92 20.79
N THR A 4 -2.28 -8.39 19.57
CA THR A 4 -1.13 -8.37 18.65
C THR A 4 -0.45 -6.99 18.73
N VAL A 5 0.87 -6.98 18.96
CA VAL A 5 1.67 -5.76 18.84
C VAL A 5 2.05 -5.63 17.38
N ASP A 6 1.46 -4.63 16.72
CA ASP A 6 1.81 -4.24 15.37
C ASP A 6 3.07 -3.34 15.40
N THR A 7 4.15 -3.83 14.82
CA THR A 7 5.45 -3.13 14.71
C THR A 7 5.61 -2.37 13.39
N THR A 8 4.57 -2.35 12.54
CA THR A 8 4.65 -1.83 11.16
C THR A 8 4.51 -0.31 11.03
N LYS A 9 4.20 0.42 12.11
CA LYS A 9 4.06 1.89 12.10
C LYS A 9 5.09 2.57 12.99
N GLY A 10 6.36 2.43 12.60
CA GLY A 10 7.40 3.37 12.96
C GLY A 10 7.45 4.50 11.95
N THR A 11 7.16 5.73 12.36
CA THR A 11 7.69 6.88 11.63
C THR A 11 9.16 6.99 11.99
N LEU A 12 10.02 6.49 11.10
CA LEU A 12 11.45 6.74 11.12
C LEU A 12 11.68 8.24 10.91
N TYR A 13 11.99 8.98 11.97
CA TYR A 13 12.65 10.27 11.80
C TYR A 13 14.12 9.99 11.45
N LEU A 14 14.39 9.80 10.16
CA LEU A 14 15.64 10.20 9.54
C LEU A 14 15.39 11.55 8.84
N PRO A 15 15.75 12.72 9.42
CA PRO A 15 15.85 13.92 8.62
C PRO A 15 17.31 14.31 8.41
N PRO A 16 17.74 14.50 7.17
CA PRO A 16 17.38 13.75 5.98
C PRO A 16 18.62 13.06 5.40
N HIS A 17 18.38 12.08 4.52
CA HIS A 17 19.38 11.38 3.72
C HIS A 17 19.96 10.10 4.36
N THR A 18 19.25 9.00 4.08
CA THR A 18 19.72 7.80 3.34
C THR A 18 20.74 6.83 3.91
N LEU A 19 20.51 5.56 3.54
CA LEU A 19 21.38 4.41 3.79
C LEU A 19 22.83 4.70 3.37
N HIS A 20 23.67 4.86 4.38
CA HIS A 20 25.08 5.21 4.27
C HIS A 20 25.93 3.95 4.01
N TYR A 21 26.71 3.94 2.92
CA TYR A 21 27.97 3.19 2.85
C TYR A 21 29.06 4.17 2.36
N GLY A 22 30.07 4.38 3.20
CA GLY A 22 31.01 5.51 3.18
C GLY A 22 31.34 5.93 4.62
N LEU A 23 32.59 6.22 4.99
CA LEU A 23 33.07 6.19 6.38
C LEU A 23 32.22 6.98 7.43
N TYR A 24 32.22 6.42 8.65
CA TYR A 24 31.81 6.95 9.99
C TYR A 24 30.38 6.70 10.52
N SER A 25 30.33 6.28 11.80
CA SER A 25 29.22 6.24 12.79
C SER A 25 27.81 5.79 12.33
N VAL A 26 27.52 4.49 12.42
CA VAL A 26 26.14 3.95 12.29
C VAL A 26 25.33 4.29 13.53
N THR A 27 24.37 5.24 13.49
CA THR A 27 23.43 5.52 14.61
C THR A 27 22.04 4.96 14.32
N VAL A 28 21.57 3.97 15.09
CA VAL A 28 20.21 3.41 14.96
C VAL A 28 19.31 3.98 16.07
N ILE A 29 18.06 4.41 15.80
CA ILE A 29 17.12 4.98 16.80
C ILE A 29 15.73 4.35 16.61
N TYR A 30 14.98 4.03 17.68
CA TYR A 30 13.59 3.49 17.60
C TYR A 30 12.57 4.33 18.40
N ASN A 31 11.28 4.19 18.04
CA ASN A 31 10.11 4.64 18.81
C ASN A 31 8.95 3.63 18.69
N VAL A 32 8.10 3.53 19.73
CA VAL A 32 6.98 2.58 19.83
C VAL A 32 5.64 3.32 19.87
N SER A 33 4.65 2.83 19.11
CA SER A 33 3.27 3.33 19.14
C SER A 33 2.24 2.19 19.30
N ARG A 34 0.99 2.51 19.69
CA ARG A 34 -0.08 1.57 20.06
C ARG A 34 -1.37 1.85 19.27
N THR A 35 -2.02 0.80 18.78
CA THR A 35 -3.39 0.79 18.23
C THR A 35 -4.31 -0.07 19.13
N ASN A 36 -5.62 0.20 19.11
CA ASN A 36 -6.60 -0.63 19.83
C ASN A 36 -7.12 -1.78 18.94
N GLU A 37 -8.01 -2.60 19.49
CA GLU A 37 -8.60 -3.78 18.81
C GLU A 37 -9.37 -3.43 17.52
N ASP A 38 -9.74 -2.17 17.34
CA ASP A 38 -10.48 -1.67 16.17
C ASP A 38 -9.56 -1.06 15.09
N GLY A 39 -8.23 -1.14 15.23
CA GLY A 39 -7.25 -0.53 14.32
C GLY A 39 -7.06 0.98 14.49
N VAL A 40 -7.91 1.64 15.30
CA VAL A 40 -7.90 3.08 15.47
C VAL A 40 -6.63 3.54 16.22
N LEU A 41 -5.93 4.52 15.64
CA LEU A 41 -4.84 5.25 16.29
C LEU A 41 -5.38 6.00 17.52
N VAL A 42 -5.16 5.43 18.69
CA VAL A 42 -5.57 6.06 19.95
C VAL A 42 -4.56 7.15 20.30
N TRP A 43 -4.76 8.38 19.81
CA TRP A 43 -4.07 9.58 20.32
C TRP A 43 -4.62 10.03 21.68
N GLU A 44 -5.19 9.12 22.47
CA GLU A 44 -5.38 9.43 23.88
C GLU A 44 -4.00 9.62 24.49
N THR A 45 -3.94 10.54 25.44
CA THR A 45 -2.81 10.89 26.28
C THR A 45 -2.30 9.64 27.04
N ILE A 46 -1.67 8.71 26.32
CA ILE A 46 -1.14 7.47 26.86
C ILE A 46 0.20 7.83 27.48
N THR A 47 0.24 7.70 28.79
CA THR A 47 1.46 7.58 29.58
C THR A 47 2.29 6.48 28.93
N GLU A 48 3.40 6.87 28.29
CA GLU A 48 4.38 6.01 27.62
C GLU A 48 4.46 4.64 28.31
N ILE A 49 4.06 3.56 27.64
CA ILE A 49 4.44 2.23 28.12
C ILE A 49 5.94 2.13 27.83
N PRO A 50 6.82 2.21 28.84
CA PRO A 50 8.24 2.30 28.59
C PRO A 50 8.69 0.99 28.00
N LEU A 51 9.26 1.04 26.79
CA LEU A 51 10.19 0.02 26.34
C LEU A 51 11.20 -0.26 27.46
N VAL A 52 11.46 -1.54 27.73
CA VAL A 52 12.22 -1.92 28.93
C VAL A 52 13.69 -2.14 28.62
N SER A 53 13.99 -2.73 27.46
CA SER A 53 15.38 -3.10 27.16
C SER A 53 15.64 -3.29 25.68
N PHE A 54 16.91 -3.04 25.33
CA PHE A 54 17.49 -3.19 24.01
C PHE A 54 18.62 -4.17 24.12
N THR A 55 18.70 -5.04 23.13
CA THR A 55 19.71 -6.08 23.08
C THR A 55 20.28 -6.06 21.68
N TRP A 56 21.47 -5.53 21.59
CA TRP A 56 22.24 -5.41 20.37
C TRP A 56 23.09 -6.69 20.21
N GLN A 57 23.19 -7.21 19.00
CA GLN A 57 24.06 -8.33 18.68
C GLN A 57 24.77 -8.12 17.35
N CYS A 58 25.96 -8.68 17.23
CA CYS A 58 26.84 -8.49 16.08
C CYS A 58 27.48 -9.83 15.69
N ARG A 59 27.50 -10.13 14.40
CA ARG A 59 28.13 -11.33 13.84
C ARG A 59 28.62 -11.11 12.41
N GLU A 60 29.56 -11.93 11.95
CA GLU A 60 29.86 -12.05 10.53
C GLU A 60 28.73 -12.81 9.82
N GLU A 61 28.51 -12.51 8.54
CA GLU A 61 27.54 -13.26 7.73
C GLU A 61 27.94 -14.74 7.64
N GLY A 62 26.99 -15.62 7.97
CA GLY A 62 27.20 -17.06 8.03
C GLY A 62 27.54 -17.61 9.42
N GLU A 63 27.79 -16.75 10.41
CA GLU A 63 27.97 -17.17 11.79
C GLU A 63 26.62 -17.43 12.49
N GLU A 64 26.59 -18.45 13.34
CA GLU A 64 25.49 -18.70 14.26
C GLU A 64 25.69 -17.91 15.55
N LEU A 65 24.60 -17.33 16.06
CA LEU A 65 24.63 -16.66 17.35
C LEU A 65 24.80 -17.69 18.48
N PRO A 66 25.45 -17.31 19.60
CA PRO A 66 25.52 -18.15 20.78
C PRO A 66 24.13 -18.60 21.23
N SER A 67 24.04 -19.84 21.74
CA SER A 67 22.77 -20.40 22.22
C SER A 67 22.20 -19.56 23.38
N GLU A 68 20.86 -19.52 23.50
CA GLU A 68 20.16 -18.78 24.54
C GLU A 68 20.62 -19.24 25.94
N GLY A 69 21.48 -18.46 26.61
CA GLY A 69 22.10 -18.78 27.89
C GLY A 69 23.62 -18.66 27.92
N GLU A 70 24.28 -18.74 26.75
CA GLU A 70 25.70 -18.46 26.61
C GLU A 70 25.89 -16.95 26.39
N LYS A 71 26.21 -16.23 27.46
CA LYS A 71 26.47 -14.79 27.39
C LYS A 71 27.87 -14.54 26.86
N VAL A 72 28.03 -14.58 25.54
CA VAL A 72 29.21 -14.05 24.86
C VAL A 72 28.96 -12.56 24.61
N THR A 73 29.72 -11.70 25.28
CA THR A 73 29.69 -10.26 25.02
C THR A 73 30.74 -9.93 23.96
N SER A 74 30.35 -9.26 22.88
CA SER A 74 31.22 -8.81 21.79
C SER A 74 31.09 -7.29 21.62
N ASP A 75 31.61 -6.54 22.60
CA ASP A 75 31.57 -5.08 22.57
C ASP A 75 32.60 -4.49 21.60
N PRO A 76 32.26 -3.39 20.91
CA PRO A 76 33.24 -2.69 20.07
C PRO A 76 34.39 -2.20 20.95
N PRO A 77 35.66 -2.43 20.55
CA PRO A 77 36.78 -1.90 21.30
C PRO A 77 36.82 -0.37 21.21
N THR A 78 37.53 0.26 22.14
CA THR A 78 37.65 1.73 22.11
C THR A 78 38.58 2.21 21.01
N SER A 79 39.49 1.34 20.55
CA SER A 79 40.49 1.63 19.53
C SER A 79 40.96 0.35 18.82
N ARG A 80 41.57 0.51 17.64
CA ARG A 80 42.07 -0.64 16.85
C ARG A 80 43.30 -1.29 17.50
N GLU A 81 44.02 -0.57 18.32
CA GLU A 81 45.21 -1.04 19.04
C GLU A 81 44.87 -2.02 20.17
N GLU A 82 43.61 -2.04 20.63
CA GLU A 82 43.13 -2.98 21.65
C GLU A 82 42.91 -4.40 21.09
N TYR A 83 42.91 -4.57 19.77
CA TYR A 83 43.07 -5.87 19.14
C TYR A 83 44.47 -6.38 19.43
N GLY A 84 44.65 -6.99 20.61
CA GLY A 84 45.94 -7.46 21.09
C GLY A 84 46.72 -8.16 19.99
N THR A 85 48.00 -7.82 19.84
CA THR A 85 48.90 -8.17 18.73
C THR A 85 49.12 -9.68 18.47
N GLY A 86 48.37 -10.57 19.13
CA GLY A 86 48.53 -12.02 19.05
C GLY A 86 47.26 -12.86 19.09
N GLN A 87 46.05 -12.30 19.19
CA GLN A 87 44.82 -13.09 18.98
C GLN A 87 44.49 -13.03 17.49
N GLY A 88 44.70 -14.12 16.76
CA GLY A 88 44.34 -14.23 15.35
C GLY A 88 42.86 -13.93 15.10
N HIS A 89 42.48 -13.79 13.82
CA HIS A 89 41.07 -13.68 13.38
C HIS A 89 40.20 -14.90 13.72
N GLU A 90 40.75 -15.90 14.42
CA GLU A 90 40.14 -17.20 14.66
C GLU A 90 38.83 -17.13 15.46
N GLY A 91 38.57 -16.02 16.15
CA GLY A 91 37.33 -15.83 16.89
C GLY A 91 36.10 -15.55 16.01
N GLY A 92 36.26 -14.93 14.84
CA GLY A 92 35.13 -14.43 14.03
C GLY A 92 34.42 -13.22 14.67
N GLY A 93 33.17 -12.97 14.29
CA GLY A 93 32.35 -11.85 14.76
C GLY A 93 32.85 -10.46 14.35
N CYS A 94 32.10 -9.42 14.74
CA CYS A 94 32.39 -8.05 14.28
C CYS A 94 33.78 -7.53 14.67
N TRP A 95 34.27 -7.95 15.84
CA TRP A 95 35.52 -7.45 16.44
C TRP A 95 36.57 -8.56 16.62
N GLY A 96 36.40 -9.73 15.99
CA GLY A 96 37.34 -10.84 16.17
C GLY A 96 37.24 -11.57 17.52
N GLN A 97 36.15 -11.38 18.27
CA GLN A 97 35.85 -12.04 19.55
C GLN A 97 34.74 -13.11 19.44
N GLY A 98 34.27 -13.37 18.21
CA GLY A 98 33.11 -14.21 17.92
C GLY A 98 31.79 -13.46 17.90
N PRO A 99 30.73 -14.11 17.37
CA PRO A 99 29.38 -13.54 17.36
C PRO A 99 28.89 -13.37 18.79
N GLY A 100 28.28 -12.23 19.11
CA GLY A 100 27.92 -11.97 20.50
C GLY A 100 27.00 -10.78 20.70
N MET A 101 26.53 -10.70 21.95
CA MET A 101 25.71 -9.61 22.44
C MET A 101 26.58 -8.40 22.75
N MET A 102 26.07 -7.20 22.51
CA MET A 102 26.70 -5.96 22.93
C MET A 102 26.08 -5.50 24.24
N SER A 103 26.91 -4.96 25.14
CA SER A 103 26.50 -4.45 26.45
C SER A 103 25.71 -3.14 26.35
N ASN A 104 25.70 -2.49 25.18
CA ASN A 104 24.86 -1.33 24.94
C ASN A 104 23.37 -1.70 25.08
N ALA A 105 22.66 -0.99 25.97
CA ALA A 105 21.22 -1.11 26.15
C ALA A 105 20.47 0.16 25.69
N SER A 106 21.16 1.05 24.97
CA SER A 106 20.64 2.33 24.48
C SER A 106 19.80 2.16 23.22
N PRO A 107 18.85 3.09 23.00
CA PRO A 107 18.21 3.24 21.73
C PRO A 107 19.14 3.46 20.58
N ASN A 108 20.07 4.35 20.89
CA ASN A 108 21.00 4.93 19.98
C ASN A 108 22.30 4.19 20.15
N PHE A 109 22.69 3.49 19.10
CA PHE A 109 23.98 2.85 19.05
C PHE A 109 24.75 3.40 17.88
N SER A 110 25.91 4.02 18.18
CA SER A 110 26.88 4.56 17.23
C SER A 110 28.13 3.70 17.25
N ILE A 111 28.56 3.21 16.09
CA ILE A 111 29.82 2.46 15.95
C ILE A 111 30.67 3.06 14.84
N SER A 112 31.95 3.26 15.14
CA SER A 112 32.93 3.67 14.14
C SER A 112 33.37 2.49 13.28
N VAL A 113 33.28 2.63 11.96
CA VAL A 113 33.60 1.55 11.01
C VAL A 113 35.08 1.17 11.01
N ASN A 114 35.97 2.07 11.46
CA ASN A 114 37.41 1.76 11.62
C ASN A 114 37.69 0.70 12.70
N LEU A 115 36.70 0.37 13.52
CA LEU A 115 36.78 -0.69 14.50
C LEU A 115 36.59 -2.06 13.85
N PHE A 116 35.96 -2.19 12.68
CA PHE A 116 35.82 -3.51 12.05
C PHE A 116 37.18 -4.07 11.67
N ARG A 117 37.37 -5.35 11.95
CA ARG A 117 38.68 -5.97 11.88
C ARG A 117 39.07 -6.36 10.46
N THR A 118 38.10 -6.88 9.69
CA THR A 118 38.33 -7.45 8.36
C THR A 118 37.60 -6.62 7.30
N PRO A 119 38.30 -6.06 6.31
CA PRO A 119 37.63 -5.50 5.14
C PRO A 119 37.08 -6.62 4.26
N TYR A 120 36.12 -6.27 3.41
CA TYR A 120 35.38 -7.12 2.48
C TYR A 120 34.59 -8.24 3.14
N ILE A 121 34.17 -8.02 4.39
CA ILE A 121 33.27 -8.90 5.13
C ILE A 121 31.95 -8.18 5.39
N THR A 122 30.85 -8.91 5.22
CA THR A 122 29.50 -8.48 5.59
C THR A 122 29.24 -8.86 7.05
N TYR A 123 28.91 -7.86 7.85
CA TYR A 123 28.53 -8.01 9.24
C TYR A 123 27.02 -7.81 9.40
N LYS A 124 26.37 -8.63 10.24
CA LYS A 124 24.97 -8.46 10.63
C LYS A 124 24.90 -7.85 12.03
N ILE A 125 24.35 -6.65 12.10
CA ILE A 125 24.08 -5.95 13.36
C ILE A 125 22.57 -6.01 13.59
N GLU A 126 22.14 -6.76 14.58
CA GLU A 126 20.73 -6.94 14.90
C GLU A 126 20.42 -6.29 16.25
N VAL A 127 19.23 -5.72 16.36
CA VAL A 127 18.69 -5.18 17.61
C VAL A 127 17.38 -5.87 17.92
N ALA A 128 17.29 -6.42 19.12
CA ALA A 128 16.06 -6.91 19.71
C ALA A 128 15.60 -5.93 20.79
N THR A 129 14.31 -5.64 20.76
CA THR A 129 13.61 -4.79 21.71
C THR A 129 12.66 -5.66 22.52
N ARG A 130 12.53 -5.40 23.82
CA ARG A 130 11.57 -6.09 24.69
C ARG A 130 10.68 -5.08 25.42
N SER A 131 9.37 -5.26 25.28
CA SER A 131 8.35 -4.47 25.98
C SER A 131 8.09 -5.00 27.39
N LYS A 132 7.39 -4.21 28.22
CA LYS A 132 7.07 -4.56 29.62
C LYS A 132 6.26 -5.85 29.77
N ASP A 133 5.43 -6.15 28.79
CA ASP A 133 4.61 -7.35 28.72
C ASP A 133 5.38 -8.60 28.23
N GLY A 134 6.68 -8.47 27.96
CA GLY A 134 7.54 -9.57 27.55
C GLY A 134 7.54 -9.86 26.05
N ARG A 135 6.79 -9.09 25.23
CA ARG A 135 6.88 -9.21 23.77
C ARG A 135 8.22 -8.72 23.26
N THR A 136 8.70 -9.32 22.19
CA THR A 136 9.98 -9.00 21.56
C THR A 136 9.78 -8.64 20.10
N SER A 137 10.48 -7.62 19.63
CA SER A 137 10.57 -7.24 18.22
C SER A 137 12.02 -6.98 17.86
N GLY A 138 12.46 -7.41 16.68
CA GLY A 138 13.82 -7.19 16.23
C GLY A 138 13.93 -6.62 14.83
N THR A 139 15.09 -6.06 14.52
CA THR A 139 15.48 -5.67 13.15
C THR A 139 17.00 -5.77 13.03
N GLY A 140 17.53 -5.76 11.82
CA GLY A 140 18.97 -5.82 11.60
C GLY A 140 19.43 -5.05 10.38
N VAL A 141 20.72 -4.73 10.37
CA VAL A 141 21.42 -4.05 9.27
C VAL A 141 22.60 -4.92 8.85
N GLU A 142 22.77 -5.05 7.55
CA GLU A 142 23.95 -5.66 6.92
C GLU A 142 24.95 -4.57 6.55
N VAL A 143 26.17 -4.72 7.06
CA VAL A 143 27.27 -3.76 6.88
C VAL A 143 28.43 -4.48 6.19
N GLU A 144 28.66 -4.16 4.92
CA GLU A 144 29.87 -4.56 4.22
C GLU A 144 30.96 -3.51 4.48
N VAL A 145 32.08 -3.95 5.05
CA VAL A 145 33.23 -3.08 5.30
C VAL A 145 34.12 -3.13 4.07
N VAL A 146 34.54 -2.00 3.53
CA VAL A 146 35.44 -1.94 2.37
C VAL A 146 36.70 -1.14 2.71
N GLU A 147 37.81 -1.39 2.01
CA GLU A 147 39.00 -0.55 2.14
C GLU A 147 38.78 0.80 1.45
N GLY A 148 39.42 1.85 1.97
CA GLY A 148 39.36 3.21 1.43
C GLY A 148 38.39 4.11 2.19
N ASP A 149 38.00 5.21 1.55
CA ASP A 149 37.09 6.21 2.10
C ASP A 149 35.95 6.51 1.13
N PRO A 150 35.07 5.52 0.85
CA PRO A 150 34.06 5.71 -0.18
C PRO A 150 33.14 6.90 0.15
N PRO A 151 32.58 7.57 -0.88
CA PRO A 151 31.62 8.64 -0.66
C PRO A 151 30.34 8.10 0.00
N THR A 152 29.81 8.86 0.94
CA THR A 152 28.54 8.53 1.59
C THR A 152 27.39 8.83 0.64
N LEU A 153 26.74 7.77 0.16
CA LEU A 153 25.65 7.88 -0.80
C LEU A 153 24.28 7.97 -0.18
N THR A 154 23.39 8.54 -0.97
CA THR A 154 22.00 8.78 -0.65
C THR A 154 21.12 8.22 -1.76
N SER A 155 20.05 7.46 -1.43
CA SER A 155 18.93 7.15 -2.33
C SER A 155 17.59 7.16 -1.59
N ALA A 156 16.64 7.98 -2.05
CA ALA A 156 15.30 8.08 -1.46
C ALA A 156 14.24 8.43 -2.52
N CYS A 157 12.97 8.19 -2.21
CA CYS A 157 11.88 8.56 -3.10
C CYS A 157 11.61 10.07 -3.11
N SER A 158 11.21 10.60 -4.27
CA SER A 158 10.98 12.02 -4.50
C SER A 158 9.64 12.23 -5.23
N PRO A 159 8.61 12.78 -4.56
CA PRO A 159 8.57 13.14 -3.14
C PRO A 159 8.57 11.92 -2.19
N PRO A 160 8.97 12.09 -0.92
CA PRO A 160 9.10 11.00 0.04
C PRO A 160 7.82 10.20 0.30
N TRP A 161 6.65 10.85 0.24
CA TRP A 161 5.35 10.23 0.54
C TRP A 161 4.89 9.19 -0.51
N ILE A 162 5.56 9.10 -1.66
CA ILE A 162 5.28 8.06 -2.67
C ILE A 162 5.73 6.67 -2.20
N CYS A 163 6.68 6.62 -1.25
CA CYS A 163 7.21 5.38 -0.72
C CYS A 163 6.87 5.23 0.76
N ARG A 164 6.49 4.02 1.14
CA ARG A 164 6.26 3.66 2.55
C ARG A 164 7.26 2.62 3.00
N GLN A 165 7.96 2.89 4.09
CA GLN A 165 8.90 1.93 4.64
C GLN A 165 8.14 0.71 5.19
N VAL A 166 8.58 -0.49 4.81
CA VAL A 166 8.18 -1.77 5.40
C VAL A 166 9.43 -2.56 5.77
N GLU A 167 9.25 -3.73 6.37
CA GLU A 167 10.37 -4.61 6.74
C GLU A 167 11.17 -5.00 5.49
N GLY A 168 12.45 -4.57 5.46
CA GLY A 168 13.40 -4.89 4.39
C GLY A 168 13.16 -4.23 3.03
N ALA A 169 12.14 -3.39 2.86
CA ALA A 169 11.83 -2.76 1.56
C ALA A 169 11.03 -1.45 1.72
N GLN A 170 10.85 -0.73 0.61
CA GLN A 170 9.89 0.37 0.50
C GLN A 170 8.76 -0.01 -0.45
N LEU A 171 7.52 0.09 0.02
CA LEU A 171 6.34 -0.09 -0.80
C LEU A 171 6.15 1.10 -1.72
N VAL A 172 5.86 0.80 -2.99
CA VAL A 172 5.61 1.77 -4.04
C VAL A 172 4.40 1.34 -4.86
N ASN A 173 3.58 2.30 -5.27
CA ASN A 173 2.56 2.03 -6.27
C ASN A 173 3.16 2.02 -7.68
N PRO A 174 2.64 1.18 -8.59
CA PRO A 174 3.10 1.08 -9.96
C PRO A 174 2.60 2.28 -10.80
N GLN A 175 3.12 3.44 -10.47
CA GLN A 175 2.99 4.71 -11.19
C GLN A 175 4.40 5.26 -11.44
N LYS A 176 4.52 6.37 -12.15
CA LYS A 176 5.80 7.08 -12.28
C LYS A 176 6.47 7.29 -10.91
N LEU A 177 7.56 6.56 -10.66
CA LEU A 177 8.37 6.64 -9.45
C LEU A 177 9.62 7.45 -9.75
N ILE A 178 9.95 8.42 -8.91
CA ILE A 178 11.20 9.16 -9.00
C ILE A 178 12.02 8.86 -7.75
N LEU A 179 13.23 8.37 -7.98
CA LEU A 179 14.25 8.14 -6.97
C LEU A 179 15.30 9.24 -7.10
N GLU A 180 15.59 9.88 -5.99
CA GLU A 180 16.61 10.89 -5.88
C GLU A 180 17.78 10.32 -5.10
N SER A 181 18.91 10.27 -5.78
CA SER A 181 20.20 9.89 -5.21
C SER A 181 21.09 11.11 -5.02
N GLY A 182 22.24 10.95 -4.40
CA GLY A 182 23.20 12.04 -4.17
C GLY A 182 24.22 11.68 -3.13
N CYS A 183 25.09 12.61 -2.77
CA CYS A 183 26.11 12.41 -1.76
C CYS A 183 25.93 13.28 -0.54
N VAL A 184 26.24 12.73 0.62
CA VAL A 184 26.44 13.52 1.83
C VAL A 184 27.83 14.13 1.75
N VAL A 185 27.89 15.46 1.72
CA VAL A 185 29.14 16.22 1.77
C VAL A 185 29.25 16.79 3.18
N GLU A 186 30.30 16.44 3.92
CA GLU A 186 30.46 16.93 5.28
C GLU A 186 30.81 18.42 5.32
N ALA A 187 30.53 19.06 6.46
CA ALA A 187 30.82 20.48 6.64
C ALA A 187 32.34 20.72 6.57
N GLY A 188 32.80 21.34 5.47
CA GLY A 188 34.21 21.63 5.22
C GLY A 188 34.82 20.86 4.06
N GLU A 189 34.10 19.90 3.47
CA GLU A 189 34.52 19.20 2.27
C GLU A 189 34.08 19.93 0.99
N GLU A 190 34.91 19.87 -0.07
CA GLU A 190 34.54 20.40 -1.38
C GLU A 190 33.64 19.38 -2.11
N ALA A 191 32.44 19.80 -2.50
CA ALA A 191 31.55 18.99 -3.31
C ALA A 191 32.18 18.70 -4.69
N VAL A 192 32.21 17.43 -5.09
CA VAL A 192 32.69 17.03 -6.42
C VAL A 192 31.53 17.10 -7.42
N GLY A 193 31.51 18.14 -8.25
CA GLY A 193 30.44 18.37 -9.22
C GLY A 193 29.14 18.88 -8.58
N GLU A 194 28.07 18.99 -9.37
CA GLU A 194 26.77 19.50 -8.88
C GLU A 194 26.14 18.57 -7.81
N ASP A 195 26.47 17.28 -7.84
CA ASP A 195 25.85 16.25 -7.01
C ASP A 195 26.73 15.76 -5.84
N GLY A 196 27.94 16.32 -5.67
CA GLY A 196 28.85 15.98 -4.57
C GLY A 196 29.81 14.80 -4.83
N CYS A 197 29.48 13.88 -5.75
CA CYS A 197 30.37 12.75 -6.12
C CYS A 197 30.60 12.54 -7.62
N GLY A 198 30.25 13.50 -8.48
CA GLY A 198 30.35 13.33 -9.93
C GLY A 198 29.27 12.42 -10.51
N LYS A 199 29.64 11.44 -11.34
CA LYS A 199 28.68 10.55 -12.01
C LYS A 199 28.20 9.48 -11.06
N VAL A 200 26.88 9.34 -10.96
CA VAL A 200 26.21 8.37 -10.11
C VAL A 200 25.49 7.35 -10.99
N PRO A 201 26.16 6.29 -11.47
CA PRO A 201 25.49 5.24 -12.22
C PRO A 201 24.46 4.53 -11.34
N LEU A 202 23.24 4.40 -11.88
CA LEU A 202 22.15 3.64 -11.28
C LEU A 202 21.92 2.33 -12.03
N ASN A 203 21.86 1.23 -11.29
CA ASN A 203 21.50 -0.09 -11.80
C ASN A 203 20.19 -0.54 -11.15
N VAL A 204 19.35 -1.23 -11.92
CA VAL A 204 18.08 -1.77 -11.43
C VAL A 204 18.09 -3.29 -11.65
N ALA A 205 17.74 -4.04 -10.61
CA ALA A 205 17.59 -5.49 -10.66
C ALA A 205 16.21 -5.92 -10.19
N GLY A 206 15.64 -6.94 -10.80
CA GLY A 206 14.44 -7.63 -10.33
C GLY A 206 14.80 -8.71 -9.31
N VAL A 207 14.00 -8.84 -8.26
CA VAL A 207 14.21 -9.81 -7.17
C VAL A 207 13.05 -10.79 -7.11
N ALA A 208 13.35 -12.09 -7.20
CA ALA A 208 12.37 -13.18 -7.10
C ALA A 208 12.92 -14.31 -6.21
N GLY A 209 12.53 -14.30 -4.94
CA GLY A 209 13.14 -15.20 -3.93
C GLY A 209 14.61 -14.85 -3.73
N SER A 210 15.51 -15.79 -3.99
CA SER A 210 16.97 -15.58 -3.96
C SER A 210 17.57 -15.15 -5.31
N LEU A 211 16.76 -15.14 -6.38
CA LEU A 211 17.22 -14.71 -7.70
C LEU A 211 17.25 -13.18 -7.76
N ILE A 212 18.41 -12.61 -8.06
CA ILE A 212 18.60 -11.21 -8.40
C ILE A 212 18.99 -11.14 -9.88
N GLN A 213 18.17 -10.48 -10.70
CA GLN A 213 18.38 -10.37 -12.13
C GLN A 213 18.57 -8.90 -12.54
N PRO A 214 19.74 -8.49 -13.04
CA PRO A 214 19.93 -7.17 -13.63
C PRO A 214 18.95 -6.94 -14.79
N LEU A 215 18.34 -5.76 -14.83
CA LEU A 215 17.34 -5.39 -15.83
C LEU A 215 17.89 -4.33 -16.78
N ASP A 216 17.62 -4.50 -18.08
CA ASP A 216 17.84 -3.44 -19.06
C ASP A 216 16.64 -2.48 -19.06
N VAL A 217 16.84 -1.32 -18.41
CA VAL A 217 15.81 -0.30 -18.19
C VAL A 217 15.98 0.93 -19.08
N MET A 218 16.88 0.89 -20.07
CA MET A 218 17.22 2.06 -20.89
C MET A 218 16.02 2.66 -21.65
N ASP A 219 15.02 1.85 -22.00
CA ASP A 219 13.81 2.25 -22.72
C ASP A 219 12.63 2.61 -21.80
N VAL A 220 12.70 2.27 -20.50
CA VAL A 220 11.60 2.43 -19.54
C VAL A 220 11.99 3.27 -18.30
N ALA A 221 13.21 3.83 -18.31
CA ALA A 221 13.70 4.71 -17.26
C ALA A 221 14.41 5.94 -17.84
N ILE A 222 14.40 7.03 -17.08
CA ILE A 222 15.08 8.28 -17.43
C ILE A 222 16.02 8.65 -16.28
N GLY A 223 17.22 9.12 -16.60
CA GLY A 223 18.15 9.65 -15.59
C GLY A 223 19.06 8.60 -14.94
N LEU A 224 19.39 7.51 -15.62
CA LEU A 224 20.30 6.45 -15.12
C LEU A 224 21.72 6.90 -14.76
N ASN A 225 22.11 8.11 -15.17
CA ASN A 225 23.39 8.75 -14.82
C ASN A 225 23.16 10.15 -14.25
N GLN A 226 22.00 10.38 -13.65
CA GLN A 226 21.59 11.65 -13.07
C GLN A 226 21.20 11.43 -11.62
N ARG A 227 21.22 12.50 -10.84
CA ARG A 227 20.70 12.53 -9.47
C ARG A 227 19.28 11.96 -9.35
N LYS A 228 18.43 12.19 -10.35
CA LYS A 228 17.04 11.74 -10.36
C LYS A 228 16.83 10.63 -11.40
N LEU A 229 16.52 9.44 -10.92
CA LEU A 229 16.05 8.33 -11.73
C LEU A 229 14.53 8.30 -11.72
N ALA A 230 13.91 8.33 -12.90
CA ALA A 230 12.48 8.12 -13.04
C ALA A 230 12.20 6.76 -13.68
N LEU A 231 11.49 5.89 -12.97
CA LEU A 231 10.90 4.66 -13.51
C LEU A 231 9.50 5.00 -14.06
N LEU A 232 9.28 4.75 -15.35
CA LEU A 232 8.06 5.13 -16.05
C LEU A 232 6.97 4.05 -15.94
N ASP A 233 5.74 4.35 -16.37
CA ASP A 233 4.63 3.40 -16.33
C ASP A 233 4.96 2.10 -17.11
N ASP A 234 5.68 2.22 -18.23
CA ASP A 234 6.13 1.10 -19.05
C ASP A 234 7.11 0.15 -18.32
N PHE A 235 7.83 0.64 -17.29
CA PHE A 235 8.69 -0.21 -16.45
C PHE A 235 7.85 -1.27 -15.73
N TRP A 236 6.73 -0.86 -15.15
CA TRP A 236 5.83 -1.75 -14.42
C TRP A 236 5.11 -2.72 -15.36
N VAL A 237 4.72 -2.28 -16.55
CA VAL A 237 4.14 -3.16 -17.57
C VAL A 237 5.14 -4.22 -18.02
N LYS A 238 6.40 -3.82 -18.26
CA LYS A 238 7.46 -4.70 -18.77
C LYS A 238 7.94 -5.70 -17.72
N PHE A 239 8.16 -5.26 -16.48
CA PHE A 239 8.81 -6.07 -15.45
C PHE A 239 7.91 -6.47 -14.26
N GLY A 240 6.85 -5.71 -13.99
CA GLY A 240 5.99 -5.90 -12.81
C GLY A 240 5.19 -7.21 -12.79
N SER A 241 5.05 -7.89 -13.93
CA SER A 241 4.45 -9.23 -14.02
C SER A 241 5.42 -10.35 -13.62
N GLN A 242 6.73 -10.11 -13.75
CA GLN A 242 7.78 -11.09 -13.43
C GLN A 242 8.36 -10.86 -12.03
N PHE A 243 8.49 -9.60 -11.63
CA PHE A 243 9.08 -9.19 -10.38
C PHE A 243 8.11 -8.31 -9.60
N ARG A 244 7.97 -8.59 -8.30
CA ARG A 244 7.27 -7.71 -7.36
C ARG A 244 8.22 -6.87 -6.52
N THR A 245 9.49 -7.27 -6.44
CA THR A 245 10.54 -6.58 -5.70
C THR A 245 11.67 -6.20 -6.64
N PHE A 246 12.26 -5.02 -6.43
CA PHE A 246 13.36 -4.51 -7.22
C PHE A 246 14.42 -3.90 -6.31
N ASP A 247 15.67 -4.10 -6.69
CA ASP A 247 16.82 -3.48 -6.06
C ASP A 247 17.34 -2.37 -6.97
N VAL A 248 17.36 -1.15 -6.45
CA VAL A 248 17.95 0.01 -7.12
C VAL A 248 19.29 0.30 -6.45
N GLN A 249 20.35 0.08 -7.21
CA GLN A 249 21.72 0.25 -6.76
C GLN A 249 22.28 1.54 -7.33
N VAL A 250 22.79 2.37 -6.43
CA VAL A 250 23.47 3.62 -6.71
C VAL A 250 24.93 3.45 -6.35
N THR A 251 25.84 3.82 -7.24
CA THR A 251 27.28 3.72 -6.98
C THR A 251 27.98 5.02 -7.31
N ALA A 252 29.07 5.34 -6.60
CA ALA A 252 29.91 6.50 -6.90
C ALA A 252 31.32 6.32 -6.34
N THR A 253 32.29 6.98 -6.96
CA THR A 253 33.70 6.97 -6.53
C THR A 253 34.19 8.41 -6.45
N ARG A 254 34.86 8.80 -5.35
CA ARG A 254 35.47 10.13 -5.30
C ARG A 254 36.66 10.22 -6.27
N PRO A 255 36.96 11.39 -6.86
CA PRO A 255 38.11 11.53 -7.74
C PRO A 255 39.41 11.18 -7.02
N GLY A 256 40.17 10.24 -7.57
CA GLY A 256 41.47 9.83 -7.02
C GLY A 256 41.40 8.72 -5.97
N GLU A 257 40.19 8.32 -5.56
CA GLU A 257 39.99 7.15 -4.73
C GLU A 257 39.71 5.91 -5.58
N THR A 258 39.94 4.74 -4.99
CA THR A 258 39.64 3.43 -5.60
C THR A 258 38.40 2.77 -5.00
N SER A 259 37.94 3.27 -3.85
CA SER A 259 36.77 2.77 -3.13
C SER A 259 35.47 3.33 -3.70
N GLU A 260 34.55 2.44 -4.02
CA GLU A 260 33.22 2.77 -4.50
C GLU A 260 32.23 2.81 -3.32
N GLY A 261 31.51 3.92 -3.19
CA GLY A 261 30.35 4.04 -2.33
C GLY A 261 29.15 3.37 -2.99
N LEU A 262 28.29 2.78 -2.17
CA LEU A 262 27.13 2.02 -2.59
C LEU A 262 25.91 2.54 -1.83
N ALA A 263 24.77 2.71 -2.49
CA ALA A 263 23.49 2.81 -1.82
C ALA A 263 22.51 1.87 -2.50
N LEU A 264 21.95 0.95 -1.73
CA LEU A 264 20.99 -0.04 -2.20
C LEU A 264 19.60 0.31 -1.64
N GLN A 265 18.65 0.51 -2.54
CA GLN A 265 17.26 0.74 -2.18
C GLN A 265 16.40 -0.39 -2.73
N ARG A 266 15.87 -1.22 -1.83
CA ARG A 266 14.91 -2.26 -2.17
C ARG A 266 13.50 -1.68 -2.18
N ILE A 267 12.83 -1.76 -3.32
CA ILE A 267 11.44 -1.36 -3.50
C ILE A 267 10.56 -2.57 -3.78
N ARG A 268 9.33 -2.57 -3.29
CA ARG A 268 8.33 -3.63 -3.51
C ARG A 268 7.05 -3.00 -4.03
N ILE A 269 6.47 -3.57 -5.08
CA ILE A 269 5.18 -3.15 -5.61
C ILE A 269 4.13 -3.41 -4.53
N ASN A 270 3.38 -2.37 -4.19
CA ASN A 270 2.22 -2.46 -3.32
C ASN A 270 1.11 -3.24 -4.01
N GLU A 271 0.60 -4.28 -3.36
CA GLU A 271 -0.49 -5.08 -3.92
C GLU A 271 -1.84 -4.43 -3.62
N ALA A 272 -2.80 -4.59 -4.55
CA ALA A 272 -4.14 -4.07 -4.34
C ALA A 272 -4.91 -5.03 -3.41
N PRO A 273 -5.91 -4.53 -2.66
CA PRO A 273 -6.73 -5.37 -1.78
C PRO A 273 -7.34 -6.58 -2.52
N VAL A 274 -7.39 -7.73 -1.87
CA VAL A 274 -7.87 -9.00 -2.43
C VAL A 274 -8.90 -9.66 -1.51
N GLY A 275 -9.43 -10.81 -1.95
CA GLY A 275 -10.29 -11.69 -1.13
C GLY A 275 -11.74 -11.24 -0.98
N GLY A 276 -11.99 -9.93 -1.05
CA GLY A 276 -13.32 -9.38 -0.80
C GLY A 276 -14.32 -9.58 -1.93
N THR A 277 -15.57 -9.29 -1.60
CA THR A 277 -16.68 -9.32 -2.53
C THR A 277 -17.47 -8.02 -2.46
N CYS A 278 -18.16 -7.70 -3.54
CA CYS A 278 -19.10 -6.59 -3.56
C CYS A 278 -20.42 -7.04 -4.18
N THR A 279 -21.52 -6.83 -3.47
CA THR A 279 -22.88 -7.18 -3.88
C THR A 279 -23.68 -5.92 -4.20
N ALA A 280 -24.69 -6.09 -5.04
CA ALA A 280 -25.62 -5.03 -5.41
C ALA A 280 -27.05 -5.55 -5.28
N GLU A 281 -27.87 -4.85 -4.50
CA GLU A 281 -29.24 -5.25 -4.20
C GLU A 281 -30.22 -4.14 -4.51
N VAL A 282 -31.41 -4.51 -4.98
CA VAL A 282 -32.49 -3.56 -5.26
C VAL A 282 -33.39 -3.48 -4.04
N MET A 283 -33.35 -2.37 -3.33
CA MET A 283 -34.36 -2.05 -2.33
C MET A 283 -35.52 -1.34 -3.02
N GLN A 284 -36.69 -1.99 -2.99
CA GLN A 284 -37.93 -1.31 -3.25
C GLN A 284 -38.19 -0.40 -2.05
N ASP A 285 -38.34 0.90 -2.28
CA ASP A 285 -38.87 1.83 -1.28
C ASP A 285 -40.34 1.44 -1.03
N ILE A 286 -40.58 0.34 -0.31
CA ILE A 286 -41.89 -0.01 0.23
C ILE A 286 -42.15 1.07 1.27
N HIS A 287 -43.08 1.96 0.94
CA HIS A 287 -43.58 2.96 1.87
C HIS A 287 -44.22 2.21 3.03
N LYS A 288 -43.43 1.92 4.06
CA LYS A 288 -43.96 1.91 5.42
C LYS A 288 -44.28 3.38 5.67
N ASP A 289 -45.53 3.75 5.41
CA ASP A 289 -46.07 5.00 5.96
C ASP A 289 -45.65 5.04 7.44
N GLU A 290 -45.11 6.16 7.91
CA GLU A 290 -44.50 6.35 9.24
C GLU A 290 -45.49 6.17 10.42
N GLU A 291 -46.60 5.46 10.22
CA GLU A 291 -47.57 5.08 11.23
C GLU A 291 -47.40 3.58 11.55
N GLU A 292 -46.86 3.30 12.74
CA GLU A 292 -46.68 1.99 13.41
C GLU A 292 -45.32 1.26 13.18
N GLU A 293 -44.38 1.59 14.07
CA GLU A 293 -43.23 0.75 14.43
C GLU A 293 -43.72 -0.58 15.03
N GLU A 294 -43.92 -1.61 14.20
CA GLU A 294 -43.84 -2.99 14.66
C GLU A 294 -42.59 -3.65 14.04
N GLU A 295 -41.70 -4.08 14.94
CA GLU A 295 -40.46 -4.81 14.68
C GLU A 295 -40.79 -6.21 14.12
N GLU A 296 -40.97 -6.34 12.80
CA GLU A 296 -40.86 -7.64 12.15
C GLU A 296 -39.50 -7.78 11.47
N GLU A 297 -38.60 -8.50 12.16
CA GLU A 297 -37.33 -9.02 11.64
C GLU A 297 -37.61 -10.10 10.58
N GLY A 298 -37.67 -9.68 9.32
CA GLY A 298 -37.76 -10.58 8.17
C GLY A 298 -36.73 -10.21 7.11
N SER A 299 -35.44 -10.32 7.41
CA SER A 299 -34.40 -10.21 6.39
C SER A 299 -34.40 -11.48 5.52
N PHE A 300 -34.53 -11.31 4.21
CA PHE A 300 -34.41 -12.39 3.25
C PHE A 300 -32.96 -12.39 2.75
N GLU A 301 -32.09 -13.15 3.40
CA GLU A 301 -30.72 -13.34 2.93
C GLU A 301 -30.71 -14.31 1.75
N VAL A 302 -30.35 -13.80 0.57
CA VAL A 302 -30.03 -14.64 -0.59
C VAL A 302 -28.54 -14.96 -0.51
N GLU A 303 -28.19 -16.12 0.05
CA GLU A 303 -26.81 -16.64 -0.02
C GLU A 303 -26.45 -16.95 -1.49
N VAL A 304 -25.71 -16.06 -2.13
CA VAL A 304 -25.07 -16.32 -3.43
C VAL A 304 -23.69 -16.92 -3.17
N ARG A 305 -23.48 -18.19 -3.54
CA ARG A 305 -22.19 -18.86 -3.40
C ARG A 305 -21.29 -18.56 -4.60
N VAL A 306 -20.20 -17.84 -4.34
CA VAL A 306 -19.27 -17.31 -5.35
C VAL A 306 -18.49 -18.44 -6.02
N GLY A 307 -18.83 -18.72 -7.28
CA GLY A 307 -18.03 -19.50 -8.21
C GLY A 307 -17.96 -18.82 -9.57
N ARG A 308 -17.08 -17.82 -9.74
CA ARG A 308 -16.81 -17.12 -11.03
C ARG A 308 -18.09 -16.77 -11.81
N GLU A 309 -19.14 -16.38 -11.10
CA GLU A 309 -20.43 -16.08 -11.70
C GLU A 309 -20.37 -14.71 -12.37
N GLU A 310 -20.95 -14.61 -13.56
CA GLU A 310 -21.19 -13.33 -14.23
C GLU A 310 -21.90 -12.37 -13.25
N PRO A 311 -21.59 -11.06 -13.29
CA PRO A 311 -22.21 -10.11 -12.38
C PRO A 311 -23.73 -10.18 -12.51
N PRO A 312 -24.48 -10.08 -11.40
CA PRO A 312 -25.93 -10.13 -11.44
C PRO A 312 -26.50 -9.02 -12.32
N THR A 313 -27.51 -9.36 -13.11
CA THR A 313 -28.30 -8.38 -13.87
C THR A 313 -29.46 -7.89 -13.01
N LEU A 314 -29.45 -6.62 -12.63
CA LEU A 314 -30.48 -5.97 -11.84
C LEU A 314 -31.46 -5.23 -12.76
N ILE A 315 -32.72 -5.63 -12.70
CA ILE A 315 -33.81 -4.92 -13.38
C ILE A 315 -34.39 -3.91 -12.39
N VAL A 316 -34.19 -2.62 -12.67
CA VAL A 316 -34.60 -1.53 -11.75
C VAL A 316 -35.64 -0.65 -12.40
N THR A 317 -36.66 -0.26 -11.67
CA THR A 317 -37.64 0.72 -12.13
C THR A 317 -37.13 2.13 -11.86
N ALA A 318 -36.94 2.91 -12.93
CA ALA A 318 -36.37 4.25 -12.84
C ALA A 318 -37.22 5.14 -11.92
N LEU A 319 -36.53 5.95 -11.11
CA LEU A 319 -37.08 6.91 -10.13
C LEU A 319 -37.70 6.30 -8.86
N THR A 320 -38.04 5.01 -8.85
CA THR A 320 -38.69 4.35 -7.69
C THR A 320 -37.75 3.45 -6.93
N ASP A 321 -36.86 2.74 -7.63
CA ASP A 321 -36.02 1.73 -7.01
C ASP A 321 -34.68 2.32 -6.58
N THR A 322 -34.17 1.86 -5.44
CA THR A 322 -32.84 2.22 -4.92
C THR A 322 -31.93 1.00 -5.04
N VAL A 323 -30.74 1.18 -5.59
CA VAL A 323 -29.70 0.15 -5.61
C VAL A 323 -28.73 0.40 -4.47
N ILE A 324 -28.53 -0.59 -3.61
CA ILE A 324 -27.56 -0.57 -2.52
C ILE A 324 -26.35 -1.41 -2.94
N LEU A 325 -25.16 -0.85 -2.76
CA LEU A 325 -23.89 -1.53 -2.97
C LEU A 325 -23.27 -1.81 -1.60
N ASN A 326 -22.92 -3.07 -1.36
CA ASN A 326 -22.19 -3.48 -0.15
C ASN A 326 -20.88 -4.17 -0.57
N CYS A 327 -19.80 -3.91 0.15
CA CYS A 327 -18.51 -4.54 -0.08
C CYS A 327 -17.95 -5.03 1.25
N THR A 328 -17.57 -6.29 1.33
CA THR A 328 -17.09 -6.94 2.55
C THR A 328 -15.87 -7.81 2.29
N ASP A 329 -15.17 -8.17 3.36
CA ASP A 329 -14.10 -9.19 3.39
C ASP A 329 -12.88 -8.85 2.52
N TRP A 330 -12.67 -7.56 2.24
CA TRP A 330 -11.47 -7.10 1.56
C TRP A 330 -10.29 -7.09 2.52
N GLU A 331 -9.19 -7.68 2.09
CA GLU A 331 -7.94 -7.74 2.85
C GLU A 331 -6.80 -7.15 2.01
N ASP A 332 -6.01 -6.30 2.65
CA ASP A 332 -4.77 -5.77 2.08
C ASP A 332 -3.66 -6.83 2.27
N PRO A 333 -2.96 -7.27 1.19
CA PRO A 333 -1.91 -8.29 1.32
C PRO A 333 -0.77 -7.90 2.26
N GLU A 334 -0.54 -6.60 2.44
CA GLU A 334 0.45 -6.03 3.35
C GLU A 334 -0.09 -5.76 4.75
N GLY A 335 -1.37 -6.05 5.00
CA GLY A 335 -2.02 -5.92 6.31
C GLY A 335 -2.42 -4.48 6.65
N PHE A 336 -2.46 -3.56 5.68
CA PHE A 336 -2.96 -2.21 5.93
C PHE A 336 -4.49 -2.15 5.98
N GLU A 337 -5.00 -1.13 6.65
CA GLU A 337 -6.42 -0.81 6.60
C GLU A 337 -6.81 -0.35 5.18
N ILE A 338 -8.06 -0.61 4.81
CA ILE A 338 -8.63 -0.21 3.52
C ILE A 338 -9.52 1.02 3.77
N PRO A 339 -9.01 2.25 3.61
CA PRO A 339 -9.73 3.45 4.00
C PRO A 339 -10.75 3.89 2.96
N LYS A 340 -10.64 3.40 1.72
CA LYS A 340 -11.27 4.03 0.57
C LYS A 340 -11.96 3.01 -0.32
N TYR A 341 -13.26 3.20 -0.41
CA TYR A 341 -14.10 2.60 -1.42
C TYR A 341 -14.50 3.70 -2.41
N SER A 342 -14.51 3.38 -3.69
CA SER A 342 -14.97 4.24 -4.77
C SER A 342 -16.03 3.49 -5.55
N PHE A 343 -17.12 4.14 -5.93
CA PHE A 343 -18.15 3.51 -6.75
C PHE A 343 -18.34 4.33 -8.02
N PHE A 344 -18.48 3.66 -9.15
CA PHE A 344 -18.79 4.32 -10.41
C PHE A 344 -19.63 3.42 -11.31
N ALA A 345 -20.43 4.05 -12.17
CA ALA A 345 -21.16 3.37 -13.22
C ALA A 345 -20.50 3.66 -14.57
N THR A 346 -20.56 2.71 -15.48
CA THR A 346 -20.14 2.88 -16.88
C THR A 346 -21.31 2.60 -17.81
N THR A 347 -21.52 3.44 -18.81
CA THR A 347 -22.50 3.17 -19.87
C THR A 347 -21.94 2.18 -20.89
N GLU A 348 -22.78 1.63 -21.76
CA GLU A 348 -22.32 0.80 -22.90
C GLU A 348 -21.32 1.53 -23.82
N ARG A 349 -21.27 2.87 -23.77
CA ARG A 349 -20.32 3.70 -24.52
C ARG A 349 -18.98 3.91 -23.80
N GLY A 350 -18.84 3.39 -22.58
CA GLY A 350 -17.66 3.59 -21.74
C GLY A 350 -17.63 4.93 -20.99
N GLU A 351 -18.74 5.68 -20.97
CA GLU A 351 -18.81 6.93 -20.20
C GLU A 351 -18.88 6.61 -18.70
N LYS A 352 -17.94 7.16 -17.92
CA LYS A 352 -17.82 6.94 -16.47
C LYS A 352 -18.64 7.98 -15.69
N VAL A 353 -19.50 7.51 -14.80
CA VAL A 353 -20.29 8.30 -13.86
C VAL A 353 -19.86 7.96 -12.43
N THR A 354 -19.17 8.87 -11.76
CA THR A 354 -18.71 8.66 -10.37
C THR A 354 -19.88 8.74 -9.39
N LEU A 355 -20.00 7.77 -8.48
CA LEU A 355 -21.03 7.73 -7.43
C LEU A 355 -20.40 8.19 -6.11
N THR A 356 -20.95 9.26 -5.53
CA THR A 356 -20.45 9.83 -4.26
C THR A 356 -21.18 9.24 -3.05
N PHE A 357 -20.43 8.89 -2.00
CA PHE A 357 -20.88 8.16 -0.80
C PHE A 357 -21.96 8.83 0.07
N SER A 358 -22.28 10.11 -0.14
CA SER A 358 -23.12 10.89 0.79
C SER A 358 -24.43 11.39 0.19
N SER A 359 -24.80 10.96 -1.02
CA SER A 359 -26.06 11.39 -1.63
C SER A 359 -26.68 10.32 -2.52
N LYS A 360 -28.02 10.31 -2.58
CA LYS A 360 -28.76 9.54 -3.59
C LYS A 360 -28.35 10.06 -4.97
N VAL A 361 -27.50 9.31 -5.68
CA VAL A 361 -27.08 9.64 -7.03
C VAL A 361 -28.13 9.16 -8.02
N ILE A 362 -28.53 10.04 -8.93
CA ILE A 362 -29.54 9.72 -9.93
C ILE A 362 -28.84 9.32 -11.22
N LEU A 363 -28.98 8.04 -11.56
CA LEU A 363 -28.30 7.43 -12.68
C LEU A 363 -29.05 7.71 -13.99
N PRO A 364 -28.34 7.99 -15.11
CA PRO A 364 -28.98 8.21 -16.40
C PRO A 364 -29.80 6.99 -16.84
N TYR A 365 -30.85 7.23 -17.63
CA TYR A 365 -31.65 6.15 -18.22
C TYR A 365 -30.89 5.47 -19.36
N ALA A 366 -30.04 4.52 -19.01
CA ALA A 366 -29.25 3.69 -19.91
C ALA A 366 -28.90 2.36 -19.22
N ASN A 367 -28.45 1.35 -19.98
CA ASN A 367 -27.82 0.18 -19.39
C ASN A 367 -26.50 0.59 -18.76
N LEU A 368 -26.31 0.22 -17.50
CA LEU A 368 -25.15 0.63 -16.71
C LEU A 368 -24.44 -0.59 -16.15
N THR A 369 -23.11 -0.58 -16.16
CA THR A 369 -22.30 -1.53 -15.42
C THR A 369 -21.76 -0.83 -14.18
N LEU A 370 -22.10 -1.34 -13.01
CA LEU A 370 -21.65 -0.82 -11.71
C LEU A 370 -20.31 -1.44 -11.35
N TRP A 371 -19.42 -0.59 -10.85
CA TRP A 371 -18.07 -0.94 -10.43
C TRP A 371 -17.82 -0.40 -9.02
N ALA A 372 -17.12 -1.20 -8.22
CA ALA A 372 -16.52 -0.81 -6.97
C ALA A 372 -15.00 -0.81 -7.14
N GLY A 373 -14.35 0.28 -6.76
CA GLY A 373 -12.91 0.38 -6.60
C GLY A 373 -12.56 0.33 -5.12
N VAL A 374 -11.77 -0.66 -4.72
CA VAL A 374 -11.33 -0.82 -3.33
C VAL A 374 -9.85 -0.47 -3.28
N SER A 375 -9.51 0.61 -2.57
CA SER A 375 -8.14 1.11 -2.51
C SER A 375 -7.59 1.09 -1.09
N ASP A 376 -6.34 0.70 -0.96
CA ASP A 376 -5.58 0.79 0.28
C ASP A 376 -5.15 2.25 0.58
N GLN A 377 -4.40 2.43 1.66
CA GLN A 377 -3.89 3.75 2.07
C GLN A 377 -2.88 4.35 1.10
N LEU A 378 -2.17 3.52 0.34
CA LEU A 378 -1.16 4.00 -0.61
C LEU A 378 -1.79 4.33 -1.95
N GLY A 379 -2.91 3.71 -2.32
CA GLY A 379 -3.66 3.94 -3.54
C GLY A 379 -3.59 2.80 -4.56
N ALA A 380 -3.12 1.61 -4.19
CA ALA A 380 -3.32 0.41 -4.98
C ALA A 380 -4.82 0.06 -4.96
N GLU A 381 -5.42 -0.11 -6.14
CA GLU A 381 -6.87 -0.24 -6.28
C GLU A 381 -7.24 -1.53 -7.01
N THR A 382 -8.17 -2.29 -6.41
CA THR A 382 -8.85 -3.41 -7.08
C THR A 382 -10.19 -2.92 -7.62
N LEU A 383 -10.42 -3.14 -8.92
CA LEU A 383 -11.70 -2.87 -9.56
C LEU A 383 -12.55 -4.15 -9.59
N TYR A 384 -13.73 -4.08 -9.00
CA TYR A 384 -14.69 -5.16 -8.92
C TYR A 384 -15.99 -4.77 -9.63
N MET A 385 -16.41 -5.56 -10.61
CA MET A 385 -17.68 -5.36 -11.32
C MET A 385 -18.83 -5.92 -10.48
N THR A 386 -19.69 -5.06 -9.95
CA THR A 386 -20.72 -5.46 -8.97
C THR A 386 -22.01 -5.94 -9.61
N ALA A 387 -22.52 -5.25 -10.62
CA ALA A 387 -23.78 -5.59 -11.29
C ALA A 387 -23.94 -4.92 -12.65
N VAL A 388 -24.84 -5.46 -13.47
CA VAL A 388 -25.36 -4.81 -14.68
C VAL A 388 -26.78 -4.36 -14.42
N VAL A 389 -27.04 -3.06 -14.51
CA VAL A 389 -28.34 -2.44 -14.26
C VAL A 389 -29.07 -2.18 -15.58
N ILE A 390 -30.28 -2.72 -15.70
CA ILE A 390 -31.19 -2.50 -16.82
C ILE A 390 -32.41 -1.72 -16.32
N PRO A 391 -32.52 -0.42 -16.65
CA PRO A 391 -33.61 0.40 -16.14
C PRO A 391 -34.90 0.21 -16.95
N LEU A 392 -36.00 -0.06 -16.24
CA LEU A 392 -37.36 -0.02 -16.75
C LEU A 392 -38.01 1.33 -16.47
N LEU A 393 -38.92 1.75 -17.36
CA LEU A 393 -39.75 2.92 -17.10
C LEU A 393 -40.85 2.56 -16.09
N PRO A 394 -41.17 3.47 -15.14
CA PRO A 394 -42.25 3.23 -14.19
C PRO A 394 -43.60 3.11 -14.89
N SER A 395 -44.52 2.34 -14.29
CA SER A 395 -45.92 2.30 -14.73
C SER A 395 -46.57 3.68 -14.55
N GLN A 396 -47.69 3.92 -15.23
CA GLN A 396 -48.39 5.20 -15.10
C GLN A 396 -48.88 5.46 -13.67
N GLU A 397 -49.23 4.40 -12.93
CA GLU A 397 -49.67 4.48 -11.53
C GLU A 397 -48.51 4.85 -10.62
N LEU A 398 -47.39 4.12 -10.72
CA LEU A 398 -46.14 4.41 -9.97
C LEU A 398 -45.62 5.83 -10.26
N PHE A 399 -45.70 6.26 -11.52
CA PHE A 399 -45.27 7.60 -11.90
C PHE A 399 -46.18 8.70 -11.33
N LYS A 400 -47.50 8.48 -11.32
CA LYS A 400 -48.45 9.42 -10.70
C LYS A 400 -48.23 9.52 -9.20
N GLU A 401 -48.04 8.38 -8.54
CA GLU A 401 -47.73 8.30 -7.12
C GLU A 401 -46.42 9.06 -6.80
N TYR A 402 -45.39 8.85 -7.62
CA TYR A 402 -44.16 9.60 -7.53
C TYR A 402 -44.38 11.11 -7.72
N GLN A 403 -45.16 11.54 -8.72
CA GLN A 403 -45.47 12.96 -8.94
C GLN A 403 -46.22 13.58 -7.77
N THR A 404 -47.15 12.84 -7.15
CA THR A 404 -47.91 13.33 -5.99
C THR A 404 -47.04 13.59 -4.76
N ARG A 405 -45.87 12.94 -4.63
CA ARG A 405 -44.91 13.13 -3.53
C ARG A 405 -44.15 14.47 -3.55
N LYS A 406 -44.55 15.45 -4.39
CA LYS A 406 -43.90 16.78 -4.57
C LYS A 406 -42.41 16.72 -4.92
N THR A 407 -41.89 15.55 -5.31
CA THR A 407 -40.49 15.32 -5.68
C THR A 407 -40.09 16.04 -6.95
N LEU A 408 -41.00 16.21 -7.92
CA LEU A 408 -40.75 17.00 -9.13
C LEU A 408 -40.47 18.47 -8.79
N LEU A 409 -41.28 19.07 -7.92
CA LEU A 409 -41.08 20.47 -7.48
C LEU A 409 -39.78 20.64 -6.71
N LYS A 410 -39.46 19.68 -5.83
CA LYS A 410 -38.16 19.64 -5.13
C LYS A 410 -36.99 19.50 -6.10
N ALA A 411 -37.08 18.61 -7.09
CA ALA A 411 -36.04 18.38 -8.10
C ALA A 411 -35.76 19.63 -8.95
N VAL A 412 -36.82 20.27 -9.44
CA VAL A 412 -36.72 21.53 -10.22
C VAL A 412 -36.13 22.63 -9.35
N SER A 413 -36.55 22.75 -8.08
CA SER A 413 -35.99 23.74 -7.16
C SER A 413 -34.52 23.50 -6.82
N ALA A 414 -34.10 22.23 -6.79
CA ALA A 414 -32.71 21.81 -6.58
C ALA A 414 -31.84 21.92 -7.84
N ARG A 415 -32.42 22.29 -9.00
CA ARG A 415 -31.75 22.36 -10.31
C ARG A 415 -31.11 21.03 -10.74
N ASP A 416 -31.73 19.92 -10.37
CA ASP A 416 -31.28 18.57 -10.72
C ASP A 416 -31.77 18.19 -12.14
N GLN A 417 -30.99 18.58 -13.15
CA GLN A 417 -31.37 18.44 -14.56
C GLN A 417 -31.57 16.97 -14.97
N THR A 418 -30.74 16.07 -14.44
CA THR A 418 -30.81 14.62 -14.73
C THR A 418 -32.15 14.04 -14.29
N ARG A 419 -32.60 14.40 -13.08
CA ARG A 419 -33.92 14.00 -12.56
C ARG A 419 -35.06 14.57 -13.38
N VAL A 420 -34.97 15.84 -13.78
CA VAL A 420 -35.99 16.48 -14.62
C VAL A 420 -36.11 15.77 -15.97
N ASP A 421 -35.00 15.46 -16.62
CA ASP A 421 -34.99 14.77 -17.92
C ASP A 421 -35.63 13.38 -17.84
N MET A 422 -35.38 12.62 -16.77
CA MET A 422 -36.05 11.34 -16.54
C MET A 422 -37.56 11.50 -16.37
N LEU A 423 -37.99 12.50 -15.60
CA LEU A 423 -39.40 12.79 -15.36
C LEU A 423 -40.14 13.23 -16.64
N LEU A 424 -39.45 13.98 -17.52
CA LEU A 424 -40.00 14.36 -18.82
C LEU A 424 -40.14 13.14 -19.75
N ARG A 425 -39.13 12.26 -19.78
CA ARG A 425 -39.17 11.03 -20.59
C ARG A 425 -40.27 10.09 -20.11
N SER A 426 -40.40 9.84 -18.81
CA SER A 426 -41.44 8.98 -18.26
C SER A 426 -42.85 9.55 -18.50
N HIS A 427 -43.03 10.87 -18.39
CA HIS A 427 -44.32 11.52 -18.70
C HIS A 427 -44.69 11.39 -20.20
N SER A 428 -43.72 11.56 -21.10
CA SER A 428 -43.92 11.36 -22.53
C SER A 428 -44.33 9.92 -22.85
N TRP A 429 -43.72 8.94 -22.19
CA TRP A 429 -44.06 7.53 -22.35
C TRP A 429 -45.48 7.22 -21.84
N ALA A 430 -45.83 7.71 -20.65
CA ALA A 430 -47.14 7.50 -20.04
C ALA A 430 -48.29 8.13 -20.86
N SER A 431 -48.02 9.25 -21.55
CA SER A 431 -49.01 9.91 -22.41
C SER A 431 -49.13 9.28 -23.81
N LEU A 432 -48.07 8.62 -24.31
CA LEU A 432 -48.04 7.93 -25.60
C LEU A 432 -48.56 6.48 -25.55
N CYS A 433 -48.70 5.90 -24.36
CA CYS A 433 -49.23 4.54 -24.16
C CYS A 433 -50.76 4.40 -23.83
N PRO A 434 -51.75 5.11 -24.44
CA PRO A 434 -53.14 4.88 -24.04
C PRO A 434 -53.86 3.65 -24.64
N ARG A 435 -53.47 3.06 -25.80
CA ARG A 435 -54.47 2.25 -26.55
C ARG A 435 -54.07 1.04 -27.40
N LYS A 436 -52.82 0.57 -27.45
CA LYS A 436 -52.44 -0.54 -28.39
C LYS A 436 -52.21 -1.94 -27.79
N LEU A 437 -52.61 -2.19 -26.54
CA LEU A 437 -52.57 -3.54 -25.93
C LEU A 437 -53.96 -4.17 -25.67
N LYS A 438 -54.95 -3.82 -26.49
CA LYS A 438 -56.09 -4.71 -26.77
C LYS A 438 -55.85 -5.28 -28.17
N ILE A 439 -55.92 -6.61 -28.30
CA ILE A 439 -55.70 -7.44 -29.51
C ILE A 439 -54.32 -8.14 -29.53
N LEU A 440 -54.14 -9.09 -28.61
CA LEU A 440 -53.42 -10.34 -28.88
C LEU A 440 -54.02 -11.47 -28.02
N LYS A 441 -55.35 -11.58 -28.00
CA LYS A 441 -56.03 -12.87 -27.80
C LYS A 441 -56.07 -13.57 -29.16
N VAL A 442 -54.92 -14.10 -29.59
CA VAL A 442 -54.89 -15.02 -30.73
C VAL A 442 -55.46 -16.36 -30.26
N ARG A 443 -56.65 -16.64 -30.76
CA ARG A 443 -57.26 -17.96 -31.01
C ARG A 443 -56.33 -19.16 -30.73
N GLN A 444 -56.43 -19.75 -29.54
CA GLN A 444 -56.37 -21.21 -29.42
C GLN A 444 -57.78 -21.74 -29.72
N LYS A 445 -58.07 -21.95 -31.01
CA LYS A 445 -59.27 -22.65 -31.46
C LYS A 445 -58.83 -23.97 -32.05
N ARG A 446 -59.07 -25.04 -31.28
CA ARG A 446 -59.35 -26.43 -31.71
C ARG A 446 -58.48 -26.97 -32.85
N GLU A 447 -57.55 -27.85 -32.51
CA GLU A 447 -57.39 -29.10 -33.26
C GLU A 447 -57.66 -30.26 -32.31
N ARG A 448 -58.83 -30.88 -32.51
CA ARG A 448 -59.06 -32.28 -32.17
C ARG A 448 -58.44 -33.08 -33.31
N LYS A 449 -57.46 -33.93 -32.99
CA LYS A 449 -57.38 -35.29 -33.51
C LYS A 449 -56.97 -36.20 -32.37
#